data_AF-A0A968X556-F1
#
_entry.id   AF-A0A968X556-F1
#
_cell.length_a   1.000
_cell.length_b   1.000
_cell.length_c   1.000
_cell.angle_alpha   90.00
_cell.angle_beta   90.00
_cell.angle_gamma   90.00
#
_symmetry.space_group_name_H-M   'P 1'
#
loop_
_entity.id
_entity.type
_entity.pdbx_description
1 polymer ?
#
loop_
_entity_poly.entity_id
_entity_poly.type
_entity_poly.pdbx_seq_one_letter_code
_entity_poly.pdbx_strand_id
1 'polypeptide(L)'
;MGGTVGQKLWGLTHTHQVLCITHLPQLAAFGDAHLKVEKVLHDGRTTTSVRTLNKKARAEEIAQMLGTTGKTGMQGAEQLLREAEEGKGVK
;
A
#
# COMPACT_ATOMS: atom_id res chain seq x y z
N MET A 1 -13.14 7.29 -2.77
CA MET A 1 -13.59 5.99 -3.34
C MET A 1 -12.68 4.82 -2.95
N GLY A 2 -11.35 4.94 -3.02
CA GLY A 2 -10.45 3.81 -2.74
C GLY A 2 -10.58 3.17 -1.34
N GLY A 3 -10.87 3.94 -0.29
CA GLY A 3 -11.03 3.43 1.07
C GLY A 3 -12.22 2.47 1.26
N THR A 4 -13.38 2.78 0.65
CA THR A 4 -14.56 1.90 0.70
C THR A 4 -14.32 0.56 0.03
N VAL A 5 -13.58 0.56 -1.09
CA VAL A 5 -13.18 -0.69 -1.77
C VAL A 5 -12.17 -1.45 -0.92
N GLY A 6 -11.19 -0.76 -0.33
CA GLY A 6 -10.24 -1.34 0.62
C GLY A 6 -10.92 -2.05 1.79
N GLN A 7 -11.91 -1.41 2.41
CA GLN A 7 -12.68 -2.00 3.52
C GLN A 7 -13.48 -3.23 3.07
N LYS A 8 -14.11 -3.19 1.90
CA LYS A 8 -14.84 -4.35 1.36
C LYS A 8 -13.91 -5.53 1.08
N LEU A 9 -12.75 -5.28 0.47
CA LEU A 9 -11.74 -6.31 0.22
C LEU A 9 -11.20 -6.87 1.54
N TRP A 10 -10.95 -6.02 2.53
CA TRP A 10 -10.55 -6.45 3.87
C TRP A 10 -11.58 -7.40 4.49
N GLY A 11 -12.88 -7.11 4.35
CA GLY A 11 -13.96 -7.99 4.81
C GLY A 11 -13.86 -9.42 4.25
N LEU A 12 -13.42 -9.59 3.01
CA LEU A 12 -13.23 -10.92 2.41
C LEU A 12 -12.02 -11.69 3.00
N THR A 13 -11.06 -10.97 3.60
CA THR A 13 -9.81 -11.57 4.10
C THR A 13 -10.00 -12.47 5.33
N HIS A 14 -11.17 -12.43 5.97
CA HIS A 14 -11.49 -13.31 7.11
C HIS A 14 -11.53 -14.79 6.71
N THR A 15 -11.87 -15.07 5.45
CA THR A 15 -12.04 -16.45 4.95
C THR A 15 -11.22 -16.75 3.70
N HIS A 16 -10.63 -15.73 3.08
CA HIS A 16 -9.89 -15.87 1.83
C HIS A 16 -8.55 -15.11 1.87
N GLN A 17 -7.55 -15.61 1.16
CA GLN A 17 -6.38 -14.79 0.83
C GLN A 17 -6.72 -13.87 -0.36
N VAL A 18 -6.63 -12.57 -0.16
CA VAL A 18 -6.88 -11.57 -1.19
C VAL A 18 -5.56 -10.98 -1.69
N LEU A 19 -5.29 -11.13 -2.98
CA LEU A 19 -4.17 -10.48 -3.66
C LEU A 19 -4.72 -9.33 -4.51
N CYS A 20 -4.27 -8.11 -4.27
CA CYS A 20 -4.72 -6.92 -4.99
C CYS A 20 -3.53 -6.17 -5.59
N ILE A 21 -3.61 -5.88 -6.89
CA ILE A 21 -2.70 -4.99 -7.59
C ILE A 21 -3.41 -3.64 -7.71
N THR A 22 -2.82 -2.59 -7.16
CA THR A 22 -3.46 -1.26 -7.13
C THR A 22 -2.44 -0.14 -7.25
N HIS A 23 -2.88 0.98 -7.82
CA HIS A 23 -2.17 2.26 -7.79
C HIS A 23 -2.83 3.26 -6.82
N LEU A 24 -3.92 2.87 -6.15
CA LEU A 24 -4.65 3.73 -5.24
C LEU A 24 -4.08 3.62 -3.82
N PRO A 25 -3.52 4.68 -3.23
CA PRO A 25 -2.91 4.63 -1.90
C PRO A 25 -3.94 4.27 -0.82
N GLN A 26 -5.18 4.76 -0.94
CA GLN A 26 -6.25 4.49 0.03
C GLN A 26 -6.59 3.00 0.11
N LEU A 27 -6.43 2.25 -0.99
CA LEU A 27 -6.69 0.80 -0.99
C LEU A 27 -5.44 0.04 -0.52
N ALA A 28 -4.26 0.43 -0.98
CA ALA A 28 -2.99 -0.21 -0.58
C ALA A 28 -2.76 -0.15 0.95
N ALA A 29 -3.28 0.87 1.62
CA ALA A 29 -3.23 0.99 3.08
C ALA A 29 -4.01 -0.09 3.83
N PHE A 30 -5.05 -0.71 3.23
CA PHE A 30 -5.78 -1.81 3.84
C PHE A 30 -5.05 -3.16 3.77
N GLY A 31 -3.94 -3.27 3.04
CA GLY A 31 -3.17 -4.52 2.95
C GLY A 31 -2.56 -4.95 4.29
N ASP A 32 -2.48 -6.27 4.52
CA ASP A 32 -1.65 -6.86 5.59
C ASP A 32 -0.17 -6.73 5.24
N ALA A 33 0.18 -7.12 4.00
CA ALA A 33 1.50 -6.93 3.42
C ALA A 33 1.41 -5.98 2.22
N HIS A 34 2.46 -5.18 2.01
CA HIS A 34 2.59 -4.32 0.83
C HIS A 34 3.87 -4.72 0.09
N LEU A 35 3.71 -5.25 -1.13
CA LEU A 35 4.82 -5.54 -2.02
C LEU A 35 4.95 -4.43 -3.05
N LYS A 36 6.17 -3.93 -3.24
CA LYS A 36 6.48 -3.00 -4.32
C LYS A 36 6.98 -3.79 -5.52
N VAL A 37 6.40 -3.49 -6.68
CA VAL A 37 6.84 -4.00 -7.97
C VAL A 37 7.56 -2.85 -8.69
N GLU A 38 8.83 -3.05 -9.03
CA GLU A 38 9.64 -2.02 -9.67
C GLU A 38 10.47 -2.58 -10.82
N LYS A 39 10.77 -1.72 -11.80
CA LYS A 39 11.67 -2.04 -12.89
C LYS A 39 13.09 -1.71 -12.45
N VAL A 40 13.99 -2.66 -12.58
CA VAL A 40 15.42 -2.50 -12.29
C VAL A 40 16.24 -2.85 -13.53
N LEU A 41 17.28 -2.06 -13.80
CA LEU A 41 18.21 -2.34 -14.89
C LEU A 41 19.27 -3.31 -14.38
N HIS A 42 19.40 -4.46 -15.04
CA HIS A 42 20.43 -5.46 -14.74
C HIS A 42 21.07 -5.89 -16.06
N ASP A 43 22.38 -5.71 -16.18
CA ASP A 43 23.17 -6.02 -17.38
C ASP A 43 22.57 -5.47 -18.69
N GLY A 44 22.16 -4.20 -18.66
CA GLY A 44 21.57 -3.52 -19.81
C GLY A 44 20.15 -3.97 -20.18
N ARG A 45 19.54 -4.87 -19.40
CA ARG A 45 18.15 -5.31 -19.59
C ARG A 45 17.28 -4.85 -18.43
N THR A 46 16.07 -4.40 -18.75
CA THR A 46 15.06 -4.08 -17.74
C THR A 46 14.43 -5.38 -17.23
N THR A 47 14.52 -5.61 -15.93
CA THR A 47 13.88 -6.74 -15.24
C THR A 47 12.90 -6.22 -14.20
N THR A 48 11.90 -7.03 -13.86
CA THR A 48 10.91 -6.71 -12.82
C THR A 48 11.39 -7.31 -11.50
N SER A 49 11.53 -6.46 -10.48
CA SER A 49 11.81 -6.85 -9.11
C SER A 49 10.56 -6.67 -8.24
N VAL A 50 10.37 -7.58 -7.29
CA VAL A 50 9.30 -7.51 -6.30
C VAL A 50 9.91 -7.62 -4.91
N ARG A 51 9.58 -6.70 -4.01
CA ARG A 51 10.06 -6.74 -2.62
C ARG A 51 8.97 -6.36 -1.63
N THR A 52 8.99 -7.00 -0.46
CA THR A 52 8.09 -6.63 0.65
C THR A 52 8.56 -5.34 1.30
N LEU A 53 7.61 -4.45 1.60
CA LEU A 53 7.88 -3.18 2.28
C LEU A 53 7.73 -3.35 3.79
N ASN A 54 8.73 -2.89 4.55
CA ASN A 54 8.60 -2.70 5.99
C ASN A 54 7.71 -1.48 6.30
N LYS A 55 7.39 -1.24 7.58
CA LYS A 55 6.49 -0.14 7.99
C LYS A 55 6.93 1.24 7.46
N LYS A 56 8.22 1.56 7.54
CA LYS A 56 8.76 2.85 7.08
C LYS A 56 8.69 2.97 5.56
N ALA A 57 9.19 1.97 4.84
CA ALA A 57 9.17 1.94 3.37
C ALA A 57 7.73 1.91 2.82
N ARG A 58 6.79 1.32 3.57
CA ARG A 58 5.36 1.35 3.24
C ARG A 58 4.80 2.77 3.33
N ALA A 59 5.12 3.53 4.38
CA ALA A 59 4.69 4.92 4.49
C ALA A 59 5.29 5.79 3.38
N GLU A 60 6.57 5.58 3.06
CA GLU A 60 7.25 6.26 1.94
C GLU A 60 6.59 5.94 0.59
N GLU A 61 6.25 4.68 0.33
CA GLU A 61 5.56 4.29 -0.90
C GLU A 61 4.16 4.91 -0.99
N ILE A 62 3.40 4.90 0.11
CA ILE A 62 2.07 5.53 0.14
C ILE A 62 2.18 7.05 -0.10
N ALA A 63 3.18 7.73 0.47
CA ALA A 63 3.45 9.14 0.19
C ALA A 63 3.76 9.36 -1.30
N GLN A 64 4.59 8.49 -1.88
CA GLN A 64 4.90 8.50 -3.30
C GLN A 64 3.65 8.30 -4.18
N MET A 65 2.78 7.34 -3.85
CA MET A 65 1.51 7.09 -4.54
C MET A 65 0.51 8.26 -4.41
N LEU A 66 0.54 9.00 -3.30
CA LEU A 66 -0.23 10.23 -3.11
C LEU A 66 0.29 11.40 -3.96
N GLY A 67 1.48 11.27 -4.57
CA GLY A 67 2.13 12.34 -5.34
C GLY A 67 2.64 13.49 -4.46
N THR A 68 2.80 13.25 -3.16
CA THR A 68 3.29 14.26 -2.20
C THR A 68 4.61 13.81 -1.60
N THR A 69 5.55 14.74 -1.43
CA THR A 69 6.90 14.42 -0.97
C THR A 69 7.26 15.19 0.31
N GLY A 70 8.36 14.80 0.95
CA GLY A 70 8.84 15.43 2.17
C GLY A 70 7.93 15.18 3.37
N LYS A 71 8.02 16.07 4.37
CA LYS A 71 7.32 15.90 5.66
C LYS A 71 5.81 15.84 5.51
N THR A 72 5.22 16.69 4.67
CA THR A 72 3.77 16.72 4.44
C THR A 72 3.27 15.43 3.81
N GLY A 73 4.00 14.88 2.83
CA GLY A 73 3.63 13.61 2.21
C GLY A 73 3.69 12.45 3.19
N MET A 74 4.72 12.40 4.04
CA MET A 74 4.82 11.40 5.11
C MET A 74 3.69 11.51 6.12
N GLN A 75 3.33 12.72 6.56
CA GLN A 75 2.20 12.92 7.47
C GLN A 75 0.87 12.45 6.86
N GLY A 76 0.64 12.76 5.59
CA GLY A 76 -0.56 12.30 4.87
C GLY A 76 -0.59 10.78 4.72
N ALA A 77 0.55 10.16 4.42
CA ALA A 77 0.66 8.70 4.31
C ALA A 77 0.41 7.99 5.64
N GLU A 78 1.01 8.50 6.73
CA GLU A 78 0.80 7.95 8.07
C GLU A 78 -0.66 8.10 8.53
N GLN A 79 -1.29 9.24 8.24
CA GLN A 79 -2.70 9.47 8.52
C GLN A 79 -3.59 8.47 7.79
N LEU A 80 -3.34 8.29 6.49
CA LEU A 80 -4.10 7.34 5.67
C LEU A 80 -3.89 5.88 6.10
N LEU A 81 -2.69 5.52 6.55
CA LEU A 81 -2.42 4.21 7.15
C LEU A 81 -3.18 4.02 8.46
N ARG A 82 -3.24 5.04 9.33
CA ARG A 82 -4.03 4.99 10.57
C ARG A 82 -5.52 4.81 10.30
N GLU A 83 -6.09 5.60 9.39
CA GLU A 83 -7.49 5.48 8.98
C GLU A 83 -7.83 4.10 8.42
N ALA A 84 -6.91 3.51 7.65
CA ALA A 84 -7.08 2.15 7.16
C ALA A 84 -7.07 1.12 8.31
N GLU A 85 -6.15 1.23 9.28
CA GLU A 85 -6.13 0.35 10.46
C GLU A 85 -7.41 0.48 11.31
N GLU A 86 -7.95 1.69 11.48
CA GLU A 86 -9.25 1.89 12.14
C GLU A 86 -10.38 1.24 11.33
N GLY A 87 -10.36 1.38 10.00
CA GLY A 87 -11.36 0.82 9.10
C GLY A 87 -11.32 -0.71 8.96
N LYS A 88 -10.19 -1.35 9.32
CA LYS A 88 -10.06 -2.82 9.36
C LYS A 88 -10.88 -3.45 10.50
N GLY A 89 -11.11 -2.72 11.59
CA GLY A 89 -11.76 -3.28 12.79
C GLY A 89 -10.95 -4.41 13.44
N VAL A 90 -11.54 -5.07 14.44
CA VAL A 90 -10.96 -6.29 15.03
C VAL A 90 -11.31 -7.47 14.12
N LYS A 91 -10.28 -8.22 13.70
CA LYS A 91 -10.41 -9.46 12.91
C LYS A 91 -11.04 -10.59 13.73
#